data_AF-A0A847Z3K5-F1
#
_entry.id   AF-A0A847Z3K5-F1
#
_cell.length_a   1.000
_cell.length_b   1.000
_cell.length_c   1.000
_cell.angle_alpha   90.00
_cell.angle_beta   90.00
_cell.angle_gamma   90.00
#
_symmetry.space_group_name_H-M   'P 1'
#
loop_
_entity.id
_entity.type
_entity.pdbx_description
1 polymer ?
#
loop_
_entity_poly.entity_id
_entity_poly.type
_entity_poly.pdbx_seq_one_letter_code
_entity_poly.pdbx_strand_id
1 'polypeptide(L)'
;MFRLKELREEMGMSQKALAEKLDMSQSAISFYETGARMPEIVACNKFANYFDVSLDYFTKRSDVRKYIDNTKLTSQEIQLLSNFKKLNSTKKSKVLAYIEGLME
;
A
#
# COMPACT_ATOMS: atom_id res chain seq x y z
N MET A 1 9.45 -2.96 12.38
CA MET A 1 8.36 -3.97 12.45
C MET A 1 7.45 -3.76 11.25
N PHE A 2 6.99 -4.81 10.56
CA PHE A 2 6.20 -4.72 9.31
C PHE A 2 4.74 -4.29 9.55
N ARG A 3 4.01 -3.91 8.50
CA ARG A 3 2.56 -3.61 8.55
C ARG A 3 1.64 -4.84 8.44
N LEU A 4 2.16 -6.05 8.69
CA LEU A 4 1.39 -7.29 8.47
C LEU A 4 0.08 -7.33 9.26
N LYS A 5 0.14 -7.05 10.57
CA LYS A 5 -1.02 -7.04 11.45
C LYS A 5 -2.05 -5.97 11.03
N GLU A 6 -1.56 -4.76 10.75
CA GLU A 6 -2.39 -3.62 10.32
C GLU A 6 -3.18 -3.97 9.05
N LEU A 7 -2.50 -4.50 8.03
CA LEU A 7 -3.12 -4.88 6.76
C LEU A 7 -4.10 -6.06 6.89
N ARG A 8 -3.77 -7.04 7.75
CA ARG A 8 -4.68 -8.15 8.04
C ARG A 8 -5.97 -7.66 8.69
N GLU A 9 -5.86 -6.75 9.65
CA GLU A 9 -6.99 -6.19 10.40
C GLU A 9 -7.84 -5.26 9.53
N GLU A 10 -7.23 -4.50 8.61
CA GLU A 10 -7.93 -3.70 7.59
C GLU A 10 -8.88 -4.57 6.73
N MET A 11 -8.47 -5.81 6.44
CA MET A 11 -9.30 -6.80 5.72
C MET A 11 -10.26 -7.59 6.62
N GLY A 12 -10.31 -7.32 7.93
CA GLY A 12 -11.17 -8.06 8.88
C GLY A 12 -10.79 -9.54 9.06
N MET A 13 -9.54 -9.92 8.76
CA MET A 13 -9.12 -11.31 8.76
C MET A 13 -8.52 -11.75 10.10
N SER A 14 -8.75 -13.01 10.50
CA SER A 14 -7.98 -13.64 11.59
C SER A 14 -6.61 -14.09 11.10
N GLN A 15 -5.65 -14.31 12.01
CA GLN A 15 -4.33 -14.86 11.66
C GLN A 15 -4.45 -16.21 10.93
N LYS A 16 -5.41 -17.05 11.35
CA LYS A 16 -5.70 -18.34 10.73
C LYS A 16 -6.20 -18.17 9.29
N ALA A 17 -7.15 -17.26 9.07
CA ALA A 17 -7.70 -17.00 7.74
C ALA A 17 -6.62 -16.48 6.76
N LEU A 18 -5.72 -15.61 7.24
CA LEU A 18 -4.60 -15.13 6.41
C LEU A 18 -3.61 -16.26 6.10
N ALA A 19 -3.30 -17.09 7.09
CA ALA A 19 -2.43 -18.24 6.94
C ALA A 19 -2.97 -19.22 5.88
N GLU A 20 -4.27 -19.53 5.91
CA GLU A 20 -4.93 -20.37 4.91
C GLU A 20 -4.89 -19.74 3.50
N LYS A 21 -5.17 -18.43 3.38
CA LYS A 21 -5.11 -17.73 2.08
C LYS A 21 -3.71 -17.70 1.47
N LEU A 22 -2.69 -17.67 2.31
CA LEU A 22 -1.30 -17.56 1.89
C LEU A 22 -0.55 -18.88 2.00
N ASP A 23 -1.23 -20.02 2.22
CA ASP A 23 -0.58 -21.32 2.35
C ASP A 23 0.61 -21.28 3.32
N MET A 24 0.36 -20.76 4.52
CA MET A 24 1.30 -20.64 5.63
C MET A 24 0.69 -21.22 6.90
N SER A 25 1.50 -21.44 7.93
CA SER A 25 0.97 -21.79 9.25
C SER A 25 0.51 -20.54 10.01
N GLN A 26 -0.54 -20.68 10.82
CA GLN A 26 -0.99 -19.60 11.72
C GLN A 26 0.15 -19.13 12.63
N SER A 27 0.98 -20.05 13.11
CA SER A 27 2.14 -19.74 13.95
C SER A 27 3.16 -18.86 13.22
N ALA A 28 3.39 -19.08 11.91
CA ALA A 28 4.27 -18.21 11.12
C ALA A 28 3.73 -16.78 11.08
N ILE A 29 2.43 -16.59 10.79
CA ILE A 29 1.79 -15.27 10.82
C ILE A 29 1.94 -14.61 12.20
N SER A 30 1.67 -15.35 13.28
CA SER A 30 1.83 -14.85 14.65
C SER A 30 3.28 -14.43 14.94
N PHE A 31 4.27 -15.23 14.55
CA PHE A 31 5.68 -14.87 14.75
C PHE A 31 6.11 -13.62 13.96
N TYR A 32 5.58 -13.45 12.74
CA TYR A 32 5.85 -12.24 11.96
C TYR A 32 5.17 -11.00 12.55
N GLU A 33 3.92 -11.12 13.02
CA GLU A 33 3.17 -10.01 13.63
C GLU A 33 3.72 -9.57 14.99
N THR A 34 4.30 -10.50 15.75
CA THR A 34 4.95 -10.23 17.04
C THR A 34 6.41 -9.85 16.90
N GLY A 35 7.00 -10.05 15.71
CA GLY A 35 8.43 -9.83 15.48
C GLY A 35 9.34 -10.92 16.05
N ALA A 36 8.77 -12.01 16.58
CA ALA A 36 9.52 -13.18 17.06
C ALA A 36 10.31 -13.87 15.94
N ARG A 37 9.86 -13.74 14.69
CA ARG A 37 10.60 -14.15 13.49
C ARG A 37 10.51 -13.07 12.43
N MET A 38 11.59 -12.86 11.67
CA MET A 38 11.56 -12.01 10.48
C MET A 38 11.06 -12.83 9.26
N PRO A 39 10.11 -12.31 8.47
CA PRO A 39 9.75 -12.88 7.19
C PRO A 39 10.90 -12.74 6.20
N GLU A 40 11.12 -13.78 5.42
CA GLU A 40 12.07 -13.75 4.30
C GLU A 40 11.51 -12.92 3.14
N ILE A 41 12.37 -12.52 2.21
CA ILE A 41 11.98 -11.67 1.07
C ILE A 41 10.82 -12.28 0.26
N VAL A 42 10.79 -13.60 0.10
CA VAL A 42 9.70 -14.32 -0.59
C VAL A 42 8.36 -14.14 0.13
N ALA A 43 8.35 -14.25 1.47
CA ALA A 43 7.16 -14.02 2.28
C ALA A 43 6.75 -12.53 2.23
N CYS A 44 7.70 -11.60 2.34
CA CYS A 44 7.43 -10.17 2.21
C CYS A 44 6.76 -9.81 0.88
N ASN A 45 7.26 -10.35 -0.25
CA ASN A 45 6.66 -10.16 -1.56
C ASN A 45 5.25 -10.78 -1.64
N LYS A 46 5.06 -11.96 -1.05
CA LYS A 46 3.75 -12.61 -0.98
C LYS A 46 2.72 -11.75 -0.23
N PHE A 47 3.11 -11.19 0.92
CA PHE A 47 2.25 -10.25 1.66
C PHE A 47 1.97 -8.98 0.88
N ALA A 48 3.01 -8.32 0.34
CA ALA A 48 2.86 -7.07 -0.40
C ALA A 48 1.90 -7.22 -1.59
N ASN A 49 2.05 -8.30 -2.36
CA ASN A 49 1.17 -8.61 -3.48
C ASN A 49 -0.26 -8.92 -3.03
N TYR A 50 -0.44 -9.70 -1.96
CA TYR A 50 -1.76 -10.07 -1.46
C TYR A 50 -2.57 -8.86 -0.98
N PHE A 51 -1.93 -7.92 -0.29
CA PHE A 51 -2.57 -6.70 0.22
C PHE A 51 -2.64 -5.56 -0.82
N ASP A 52 -2.13 -5.80 -2.03
CA ASP A 52 -1.97 -4.81 -3.10
C ASP A 52 -1.26 -3.53 -2.63
N VAL A 53 -0.10 -3.70 -2.00
CA VAL A 53 0.74 -2.62 -1.48
C VAL A 53 2.18 -2.71 -2.00
N SER A 54 2.91 -1.61 -1.95
CA SER A 54 4.35 -1.61 -2.21
C SER A 54 5.11 -2.33 -1.10
N LEU A 55 6.25 -2.93 -1.44
CA LEU A 55 7.14 -3.53 -0.45
C LEU A 55 7.67 -2.49 0.54
N ASP A 56 7.90 -1.25 0.09
CA ASP A 56 8.31 -0.14 0.96
C ASP A 56 7.24 0.19 2.00
N TYR A 57 5.96 0.19 1.60
CA TYR A 57 4.86 0.38 2.53
C TYR A 57 4.79 -0.76 3.56
N PHE A 58 4.83 -2.00 3.10
CA PHE A 58 4.80 -3.18 3.96
C PHE A 58 5.94 -3.18 5.00
N THR A 59 7.13 -2.76 4.58
CA THR A 59 8.34 -2.70 5.42
C THR A 59 8.48 -1.41 6.23
N LYS A 60 7.49 -0.50 6.18
CA LYS A 60 7.51 0.82 6.85
C LYS A 60 8.66 1.74 6.39
N ARG A 61 9.14 1.58 5.16
CA ARG A 61 10.09 2.51 4.52
C ARG A 61 9.39 3.71 3.86
N SER A 62 8.09 3.58 3.60
CA SER A 62 7.25 4.61 2.99
C SER A 62 5.83 4.56 3.56
N ASP A 63 5.15 5.71 3.57
CA ASP A 63 3.70 5.81 3.83
C ASP A 63 2.87 5.73 2.53
N VAL A 64 3.53 5.69 1.37
CA VAL A 64 2.85 5.53 0.07
C VAL A 64 2.41 4.07 -0.10
N ARG A 65 1.12 3.80 0.11
CA ARG A 65 0.51 2.45 0.06
C ARG A 65 0.88 1.70 -1.22
N LYS A 66 0.78 2.36 -2.36
CA LYS A 66 1.13 1.81 -3.67
C LYS A 66 1.69 2.92 -4.55
N TYR A 67 2.78 2.63 -5.26
CA TYR A 67 3.33 3.56 -6.23
C TYR A 67 2.50 3.52 -7.50
N ILE A 68 2.25 4.69 -8.08
CA ILE A 68 1.71 4.78 -9.43
C ILE A 68 2.79 4.28 -10.37
N ASP A 69 2.43 3.30 -11.21
CA ASP A 69 3.29 2.85 -12.29
C ASP A 69 3.34 3.95 -13.35
N ASN A 70 4.37 4.78 -13.28
CA ASN A 70 4.54 5.92 -14.18
C ASN A 70 4.70 5.50 -15.65
N THR A 71 4.99 4.22 -15.93
CA THR A 71 5.06 3.70 -17.30
C THR A 71 3.69 3.52 -17.95
N LYS A 72 2.61 3.53 -17.15
CA LYS A 72 1.23 3.32 -17.59
C LYS A 72 0.40 4.60 -17.67
N LEU A 73 1.01 5.76 -17.43
CA LEU A 73 0.31 7.03 -17.51
C LEU A 73 -0.01 7.39 -18.97
N THR A 74 -1.27 7.77 -19.21
CA THR A 74 -1.73 8.34 -20.47
C THR A 74 -1.15 9.74 -20.68
N SER A 75 -1.16 10.23 -21.92
CA SER A 75 -0.73 11.60 -22.24
C SER A 75 -1.54 12.66 -21.49
N GLN A 76 -2.82 12.40 -21.23
CA GLN A 76 -3.68 13.31 -20.46
C GLN A 76 -3.27 13.38 -18.99
N GLU A 77 -2.97 12.25 -18.35
CA GLU A 77 -2.51 12.19 -16.97
C GLU A 77 -1.12 12.84 -16.81
N ILE A 78 -0.21 12.62 -17.77
CA ILE A 78 1.10 13.28 -17.78
C ILE A 78 0.94 14.81 -17.89
N GLN A 79 0.05 15.27 -18.77
CA GLN A 79 -0.22 16.70 -18.94
C GLN A 79 -0.83 17.30 -17.66
N LEU A 80 -1.76 16.60 -17.02
CA LEU A 80 -2.34 17.00 -15.74
C LEU A 80 -1.27 17.18 -14.67
N LEU A 81 -0.39 16.19 -14.50
CA LEU A 81 0.71 16.24 -13.51
C LEU A 81 1.70 17.38 -13.81
N SER A 82 2.06 17.58 -15.08
CA SER A 82 2.94 18.67 -15.52
C SER A 82 2.33 20.05 -15.18
N ASN A 83 1.05 20.23 -15.48
CA ASN A 83 0.32 21.47 -15.16
C ASN A 83 0.20 21.66 -13.65
N PHE A 84 -0.16 20.61 -12.90
CA PHE A 84 -0.30 20.66 -11.46
C PHE A 84 1.01 21.06 -10.76
N LYS A 85 2.16 20.54 -11.20
CA LYS A 85 3.47 20.90 -10.64
C LYS A 85 3.81 22.39 -10.77
N LYS A 86 3.34 23.05 -11.83
CA LYS A 86 3.55 24.49 -12.09
C LYS A 86 2.67 25.41 -11.23
N LEU A 87 1.65 24.88 -10.55
CA LEU A 87 0.75 25.66 -9.71
C LEU A 87 1.38 26.00 -8.34
N ASN A 88 0.98 27.15 -7.78
CA ASN A 88 1.27 27.50 -6.40
C ASN A 88 0.38 26.71 -5.42
N SER A 89 0.69 26.79 -4.12
CA SER A 89 -0.01 26.04 -3.06
C SER A 89 -1.52 26.30 -3.04
N THR A 90 -1.95 27.55 -3.17
CA THR A 90 -3.38 27.92 -3.18
C THR A 90 -4.12 27.29 -4.36
N LYS A 91 -3.55 27.35 -5.57
CA LYS A 91 -4.17 26.76 -6.76
C LYS A 91 -4.18 25.24 -6.71
N LYS A 92 -3.10 24.61 -6.21
CA LYS A 92 -3.06 23.15 -5.97
C LYS A 92 -4.18 22.71 -5.04
N SER A 93 -4.39 23.43 -3.93
CA SER A 93 -5.45 23.12 -2.96
C SER A 93 -6.84 23.18 -3.59
N LYS A 94 -7.10 24.16 -4.47
CA LYS A 94 -8.36 24.25 -5.23
C LYS A 94 -8.56 23.07 -6.19
N VAL A 95 -7.51 22.65 -6.88
CA VAL A 95 -7.58 21.47 -7.78
C VAL A 95 -7.88 20.21 -6.99
N LEU A 96 -7.21 20.01 -5.85
CA LEU A 96 -7.45 18.85 -4.99
C LEU A 96 -8.88 18.83 -4.45
N ALA A 97 -9.38 19.96 -3.92
CA ALA A 97 -10.75 20.06 -3.43
C ALA A 97 -11.80 19.79 -4.53
N TYR A 98 -11.54 20.22 -5.76
CA TYR A 98 -12.43 19.93 -6.89
C TYR A 98 -12.44 18.45 -7.27
N ILE A 99 -11.27 17.77 -7.25
CA ILE A 99 -11.19 16.33 -7.49
C ILE A 99 -11.89 15.56 -6.38
N GLU A 100 -11.66 15.92 -5.12
CA GLU A 100 -12.30 15.30 -3.95
C GLU A 100 -13.83 15.41 -4.06
N GLY A 101 -14.36 16.60 -4.36
CA GLY A 101 -15.81 16.79 -4.53
C GLY A 101 -16.44 16.09 -5.73
N LEU A 102 -15.64 15.58 -6.68
CA LEU A 102 -16.13 14.71 -7.77
C LEU A 102 -16.11 13.22 -7.41
N MET A 103 -15.40 12.84 -6.35
CA MET A 103 -15.24 11.45 -5.91
C MET A 103 -16.21 11.04 -4.81
N GLU A 104 -16.87 12.00 -4.17
CA GLU A 104 -17.99 11.80 -3.23
C GLU A 104 -19.31 11.52 -3.98
#